data_AF-A0A0A8XPL9-F1
#
_entry.id   AF-A0A0A8XPL9-F1
#
_cell.length_a   1.000
_cell.length_b   1.000
_cell.length_c   1.000
_cell.angle_alpha   90.00
_cell.angle_beta   90.00
_cell.angle_gamma   90.00
#
_symmetry.space_group_name_H-M   'P 1'
#
loop_
_entity.id
_entity.type
_entity.pdbx_description
1 polymer ?
#
loop_
_entity_poly.entity_id
_entity_poly.type
_entity_poly.pdbx_seq_one_letter_code
_entity_poly.pdbx_strand_id
1 'polypeptide(L)'
;MTPFNPAVAAEVRALIQGAEDSTFDSIYRELCQLADCSPEGCVLLLQVCVDEVLLNVGGAKNPQLKRDLLSVIFRYCVNKPYFSTSFCEALRTIPVSDGFLEALSNELELSGAERVGLGLALSDSENPDLNVKGQKFSIAQIEELCSNHAHSVSNDRIQEIVVFLHQTDGLSRHMDSFTNIVSLLNVKERPFYVPIPLQEVNSYPANSFRHTELCIGSLDDGFDSLLSEIGKQISMADIITELGYGCTSDIAHCKEILSRFEPLDDTEISKLLGAVVSTHTGLGEAHNSYSTFLSALGNNQTIDPSQLTAWNIDVLVDSINEIAPRTNWTHVIENLDHEGFNIPDEAAFYFLMSAYSRACKDPFPLHAVCGSLWKNTEGQLSFLKHAVASPSDTFTFAHCTRKMAFPDLGNPTQGNQAWYCLDLLEVLCQLAELGYAKPVRSMLDYPLIHCPEVLLLGVSHINTTYNLLQHEVLSFVFPAMLKDTLHSSLVNYLWHVNPCLTLRGFVDAHSDMSCLLRTVEICYDLKILSTVLDSTPFTFSIRVATVAFRKDHSNLEKWLTEKLTAQRETFF
;
A
#
# COMPACT_ATOMS: atom_id res chain seq x y z
N MET A 1 -18.53 22.65 19.05
CA MET A 1 -17.91 23.57 18.06
C MET A 1 -18.79 24.80 17.94
N THR A 2 -18.22 26.00 18.02
CA THR A 2 -18.94 27.26 17.77
C THR A 2 -19.14 27.42 16.27
N PRO A 3 -20.38 27.55 15.76
CA PRO A 3 -20.61 27.76 14.34
C PRO A 3 -19.92 29.05 13.88
N PHE A 4 -19.33 29.01 12.68
CA PHE A 4 -18.76 30.19 12.05
C PHE A 4 -19.79 31.31 11.97
N ASN A 5 -19.32 32.56 12.13
CA ASN A 5 -20.19 33.73 12.05
C ASN A 5 -20.90 33.76 10.67
N PRO A 6 -22.24 33.80 10.60
CA PRO A 6 -22.99 33.84 9.33
C PRO A 6 -22.55 34.97 8.39
N ALA A 7 -21.97 36.05 8.93
CA ALA A 7 -21.40 37.14 8.16
C ALA A 7 -20.21 36.68 7.27
N VAL A 8 -19.36 35.78 7.76
CA VAL A 8 -18.18 35.28 7.02
C VAL A 8 -18.63 34.36 5.88
N ALA A 9 -19.61 33.49 6.11
CA ALA A 9 -20.17 32.65 5.05
C ALA A 9 -20.85 33.50 3.95
N ALA A 10 -21.50 34.60 4.32
CA ALA A 10 -22.08 35.54 3.37
C ALA A 10 -21.01 36.29 2.55
N GLU A 11 -19.88 36.64 3.16
CA GLU A 11 -18.76 37.30 2.48
C GLU A 11 -18.07 36.36 1.49
N VAL A 12 -17.77 35.12 1.90
CA VAL A 12 -17.23 34.09 1.00
C VAL A 12 -18.17 33.82 -0.18
N ARG A 13 -19.49 33.73 0.08
CA ARG A 13 -20.50 33.60 -0.96
C ARG A 13 -20.49 34.78 -1.92
N ALA A 14 -20.40 36.01 -1.41
CA ALA A 14 -20.33 37.21 -2.23
C ALA A 14 -19.06 37.25 -3.10
N LEU A 15 -17.91 36.80 -2.57
CA LEU A 15 -16.66 36.67 -3.33
C LEU A 15 -16.82 35.69 -4.49
N ILE A 16 -17.41 34.51 -4.24
CA ILE A 16 -17.64 33.50 -5.29
C ILE A 16 -18.62 34.00 -6.36
N GLN A 17 -19.69 34.70 -5.96
CA GLN A 17 -20.70 35.23 -6.89
C GLN A 17 -20.20 36.45 -7.69
N GLY A 18 -19.25 37.20 -7.13
CA GLY A 18 -18.63 38.38 -7.74
C GLY A 18 -17.36 38.08 -8.55
N ALA A 19 -16.98 36.81 -8.69
CA ALA A 19 -15.77 36.41 -9.41
C ALA A 19 -15.83 36.78 -10.90
N GLU A 20 -14.72 37.31 -11.41
CA GLU A 20 -14.49 37.65 -12.81
C GLU A 20 -13.21 36.94 -13.27
N ASP A 21 -12.99 36.80 -14.58
CA ASP A 21 -11.79 36.13 -15.12
C ASP A 21 -10.49 36.72 -14.55
N SER A 22 -10.47 38.04 -14.29
CA SER A 22 -9.29 38.74 -13.74
C SER A 22 -9.05 38.51 -12.24
N THR A 23 -10.07 38.08 -11.50
CA THR A 23 -10.01 37.91 -10.04
C THR A 23 -10.00 36.45 -9.59
N PHE A 24 -10.26 35.50 -10.51
CA PHE A 24 -10.34 34.07 -10.24
C PHE A 24 -9.16 33.53 -9.40
N ASP A 25 -7.92 33.72 -9.87
CA ASP A 25 -6.72 33.19 -9.19
C ASP A 25 -6.46 33.84 -7.82
N SER A 26 -6.91 35.08 -7.63
CA SER A 26 -6.79 35.78 -6.34
C SER A 26 -7.78 35.21 -5.35
N ILE A 27 -9.06 35.09 -5.76
CA ILE A 27 -10.14 34.55 -4.93
C ILE A 27 -9.85 33.09 -4.58
N TYR A 28 -9.44 32.27 -5.55
CA TYR A 28 -9.09 30.89 -5.31
C TYR A 28 -8.01 30.73 -4.23
N ARG A 29 -6.94 31.53 -4.30
CA ARG A 29 -5.83 31.48 -3.34
C ARG A 29 -6.24 31.92 -1.94
N GLU A 30 -7.04 32.97 -1.83
CA GLU A 30 -7.57 33.46 -0.56
C GLU A 30 -8.46 32.41 0.12
N LEU A 31 -9.31 31.75 -0.65
CA LEU A 31 -10.16 30.67 -0.14
C LEU A 31 -9.35 29.41 0.22
N CYS A 32 -8.29 29.08 -0.52
CA CYS A 32 -7.36 28.01 -0.13
C CYS A 32 -6.67 28.30 1.22
N GLN A 33 -6.23 29.55 1.43
CA GLN A 33 -5.64 29.96 2.71
C GLN A 33 -6.63 29.78 3.87
N LEU A 34 -7.91 30.07 3.64
CA LEU A 34 -8.95 29.85 4.65
C LEU A 34 -9.11 28.36 5.00
N ALA A 35 -9.03 27.46 4.01
CA ALA A 35 -9.02 26.01 4.25
C ALA A 35 -7.75 25.56 5.00
N ASP A 36 -6.59 26.19 4.74
CA ASP A 36 -5.32 25.86 5.39
C ASP A 36 -5.25 26.29 6.85
N CYS A 37 -5.93 27.37 7.22
CA CYS A 37 -5.85 27.93 8.58
C CYS A 37 -6.46 27.02 9.65
N SER A 38 -7.57 26.32 9.36
CA SER A 38 -8.20 25.40 10.32
C SER A 38 -9.23 24.45 9.70
N PRO A 39 -9.54 23.31 10.36
CA PRO A 39 -10.62 22.40 9.93
C PRO A 39 -11.97 23.09 9.81
N GLU A 40 -12.25 24.08 10.64
CA GLU A 40 -13.48 24.87 10.59
C GLU A 40 -13.53 25.75 9.33
N GLY A 41 -12.40 26.26 8.85
CA GLY A 41 -12.33 27.00 7.58
C GLY A 41 -12.72 26.11 6.40
N CYS A 42 -12.28 24.85 6.41
CA CYS A 42 -12.70 23.84 5.45
C CYS A 42 -14.21 23.52 5.57
N VAL A 43 -14.76 23.39 6.79
CA VAL A 43 -16.22 23.24 7.01
C VAL A 43 -16.99 24.39 6.39
N LEU A 44 -16.56 25.64 6.62
CA LEU A 44 -17.22 26.83 6.06
C LEU A 44 -17.21 26.80 4.52
N LEU A 45 -16.07 26.50 3.90
CA LEU A 45 -15.96 26.44 2.44
C LEU A 45 -16.83 25.34 1.84
N LEU A 46 -16.83 24.15 2.44
CA LEU A 46 -17.68 23.04 2.03
C LEU A 46 -19.16 23.40 2.18
N GLN A 47 -19.53 24.05 3.28
CA GLN A 47 -20.91 24.52 3.50
C GLN A 47 -21.31 25.56 2.45
N VAL A 48 -20.45 26.53 2.12
CA VAL A 48 -20.73 27.49 1.06
C VAL A 48 -20.84 26.80 -0.31
N CYS A 49 -19.97 25.83 -0.61
CA CYS A 49 -20.05 25.06 -1.85
C CYS A 49 -21.38 24.32 -1.97
N VAL A 50 -21.78 23.60 -0.92
CA VAL A 50 -23.05 22.87 -0.89
C VAL A 50 -24.24 23.81 -0.97
N ASP A 51 -24.25 24.90 -0.20
CA ASP A 51 -25.33 25.89 -0.21
C ASP A 51 -25.48 26.52 -1.60
N GLU A 52 -24.36 26.87 -2.27
CA GLU A 52 -24.41 27.49 -3.59
C GLU A 52 -24.90 26.54 -4.69
N VAL A 53 -24.63 25.24 -4.54
CA VAL A 53 -25.15 24.18 -5.41
C VAL A 53 -26.65 23.94 -5.15
N LEU A 54 -27.08 23.91 -3.89
CA LEU A 54 -28.47 23.68 -3.49
C LEU A 54 -29.40 24.85 -3.81
N LEU A 55 -28.96 26.06 -3.52
CA LEU A 55 -29.79 27.25 -3.66
C LEU A 55 -29.98 27.65 -5.12
N ASN A 56 -29.13 27.14 -6.03
CA ASN A 56 -29.16 27.39 -7.47
C ASN A 56 -29.50 28.85 -7.82
N VAL A 57 -28.95 29.80 -7.03
CA VAL A 57 -29.35 31.21 -7.10
C VAL A 57 -28.78 31.77 -8.38
N GLY A 58 -29.67 32.04 -9.34
CA GLY A 58 -29.40 32.74 -10.59
C GLY A 58 -29.00 34.21 -10.41
N GLY A 59 -28.08 34.49 -9.50
CA GLY A 59 -27.54 35.82 -9.18
C GLY A 59 -26.07 36.00 -9.57
N ALA A 60 -25.39 34.96 -10.05
CA ALA A 60 -24.00 35.08 -10.49
C ALA A 60 -23.92 35.78 -11.85
N LYS A 61 -22.99 36.75 -11.98
CA LYS A 61 -22.74 37.44 -13.25
C LYS A 61 -22.26 36.48 -14.35
N ASN A 62 -21.50 35.43 -13.97
CA ASN A 62 -20.99 34.39 -14.83
C ASN A 62 -21.20 32.99 -14.19
N PRO A 63 -22.23 32.23 -14.61
CA PRO A 63 -22.58 30.96 -13.96
C PRO A 63 -21.59 29.82 -14.23
N GLN A 64 -20.83 29.86 -15.33
CA GLN A 64 -19.77 28.87 -15.60
C GLN A 64 -18.55 29.09 -14.70
N LEU A 65 -18.06 30.32 -14.64
CA LEU A 65 -16.89 30.67 -13.83
C LEU A 65 -17.12 30.41 -12.33
N LYS A 66 -18.34 30.65 -11.85
CA LYS A 66 -18.77 30.25 -10.51
C LYS A 66 -18.64 28.73 -10.31
N ARG A 67 -19.17 27.93 -11.23
CA ARG A 67 -19.11 26.46 -11.17
C ARG A 67 -17.66 25.97 -11.17
N ASP A 68 -16.82 26.50 -12.05
CA ASP A 68 -15.40 26.15 -12.13
C ASP A 68 -14.70 26.46 -10.80
N LEU A 69 -14.95 27.64 -10.22
CA LEU A 69 -14.38 28.05 -8.94
C LEU A 69 -14.83 27.13 -7.79
N LEU A 70 -16.14 26.83 -7.70
CA LEU A 70 -16.69 25.90 -6.71
C LEU A 70 -16.07 24.51 -6.83
N SER A 71 -15.93 24.01 -8.06
CA SER A 71 -15.37 22.70 -8.37
C SER A 71 -13.91 22.60 -7.94
N VAL A 72 -13.07 23.61 -8.24
CA VAL A 72 -11.66 23.61 -7.85
C VAL A 72 -11.49 23.76 -6.32
N ILE A 73 -12.29 24.62 -5.66
CA ILE A 73 -12.26 24.76 -4.19
C ILE A 73 -12.69 23.46 -3.50
N PHE A 74 -13.74 22.81 -4.01
CA PHE A 74 -14.21 21.55 -3.46
C PHE A 74 -13.12 20.47 -3.54
N ARG A 75 -12.47 20.32 -4.71
CA ARG A 75 -11.32 19.41 -4.86
C ARG A 75 -10.15 19.75 -3.95
N TYR A 76 -9.89 21.03 -3.73
CA TYR A 76 -8.86 21.47 -2.78
C TYR A 76 -9.19 21.02 -1.34
N CYS A 77 -10.46 21.09 -0.94
CA CYS A 77 -10.92 20.62 0.36
C CYS A 77 -10.87 19.09 0.48
N VAL A 78 -11.18 18.34 -0.59
CA VAL A 78 -11.09 16.86 -0.64
C VAL A 78 -9.68 16.36 -0.30
N ASN A 79 -8.64 17.10 -0.72
CA ASN A 79 -7.25 16.77 -0.43
C ASN A 79 -6.81 17.01 1.03
N LYS A 80 -7.66 17.59 1.89
CA LYS A 80 -7.32 17.84 3.29
C LYS A 80 -7.50 16.58 4.14
N PRO A 81 -6.59 16.28 5.10
CA PRO A 81 -6.64 15.05 5.91
C PRO A 81 -7.93 14.90 6.74
N TYR A 82 -8.60 16.03 7.06
CA TYR A 82 -9.85 16.08 7.81
C TYR A 82 -11.10 16.28 6.93
N PHE A 83 -10.99 16.06 5.61
CA PHE A 83 -12.10 16.26 4.67
C PHE A 83 -13.38 15.53 5.10
N SER A 84 -13.30 14.25 5.44
CA SER A 84 -14.47 13.43 5.77
C SER A 84 -15.25 13.99 6.97
N THR A 85 -14.54 14.41 8.03
CA THR A 85 -15.14 15.05 9.21
C THR A 85 -15.71 16.43 8.88
N SER A 86 -14.98 17.24 8.12
CA SER A 86 -15.42 18.59 7.75
C SER A 86 -16.64 18.55 6.83
N PHE A 87 -16.70 17.58 5.92
CA PHE A 87 -17.82 17.40 5.00
C PHE A 87 -19.08 16.92 5.72
N CYS A 88 -18.96 15.96 6.65
CA CYS A 88 -20.07 15.53 7.49
C CYS A 88 -20.64 16.69 8.33
N GLU A 89 -19.78 17.52 8.93
CA GLU A 89 -20.23 18.67 9.70
C GLU A 89 -20.87 19.75 8.82
N ALA A 90 -20.35 19.98 7.60
CA ALA A 90 -20.94 20.92 6.64
C ALA A 90 -22.37 20.51 6.22
N LEU A 91 -22.66 19.21 6.14
CA LEU A 91 -24.00 18.69 5.81
C LEU A 91 -24.94 18.58 7.01
N ARG A 92 -24.47 18.78 8.24
CA ARG A 92 -25.24 18.54 9.47
C ARG A 92 -26.55 19.35 9.53
N THR A 93 -26.54 20.54 8.96
CA THR A 93 -27.68 21.48 8.98
C THR A 93 -28.52 21.42 7.71
N ILE A 94 -28.15 20.57 6.75
CA ILE A 94 -28.70 20.52 5.40
C ILE A 94 -29.52 19.23 5.23
N PRO A 95 -30.77 19.30 4.75
CA PRO A 95 -31.56 18.12 4.48
C PRO A 95 -31.03 17.40 3.23
N VAL A 96 -30.27 16.34 3.42
CA VAL A 96 -29.73 15.49 2.34
C VAL A 96 -30.83 14.56 1.82
N SER A 97 -31.27 14.74 0.58
CA SER A 97 -32.24 13.86 -0.09
C SER A 97 -31.55 12.70 -0.83
N ASP A 98 -32.31 11.68 -1.25
CA ASP A 98 -31.75 10.46 -1.89
C ASP A 98 -31.09 10.72 -3.27
N GLY A 99 -31.24 11.91 -3.87
CA GLY A 99 -30.56 12.33 -5.10
C GLY A 99 -29.58 13.49 -4.90
N PHE A 100 -29.32 13.91 -3.66
CA PHE A 100 -28.48 15.07 -3.36
C PHE A 100 -27.04 14.88 -3.83
N LEU A 101 -26.43 13.72 -3.54
CA LEU A 101 -25.04 13.45 -3.90
C LEU A 101 -24.85 13.37 -5.42
N GLU A 102 -25.84 12.87 -6.14
CA GLU A 102 -25.87 12.86 -7.60
C GLU A 102 -25.91 14.29 -8.15
N ALA A 103 -26.80 15.14 -7.62
CA ALA A 103 -26.91 16.54 -8.03
C ALA A 103 -25.62 17.32 -7.72
N LEU A 104 -25.05 17.13 -6.52
CA LEU A 104 -23.80 17.76 -6.10
C LEU A 104 -22.63 17.34 -7.01
N SER A 105 -22.53 16.04 -7.30
CA SER A 105 -21.47 15.49 -8.14
C SER A 105 -21.56 15.97 -9.59
N ASN A 106 -22.77 16.11 -10.12
CA ASN A 106 -22.99 16.61 -11.47
C ASN A 106 -22.73 18.11 -11.59
N GLU A 107 -23.13 18.92 -10.61
CA GLU A 107 -22.90 20.37 -10.62
C GLU A 107 -21.41 20.73 -10.46
N LEU A 108 -20.66 19.92 -9.70
CA LEU A 108 -19.22 20.08 -9.50
C LEU A 108 -18.37 19.35 -10.55
N GLU A 109 -18.98 18.65 -11.51
CA GLU A 109 -18.29 17.87 -12.54
C GLU A 109 -17.27 16.87 -11.96
N LEU A 110 -17.67 16.12 -10.92
CA LEU A 110 -16.82 15.12 -10.28
C LEU A 110 -16.66 13.88 -11.16
N SER A 111 -15.42 13.39 -11.29
CA SER A 111 -15.05 12.11 -11.91
C SER A 111 -15.60 10.91 -11.11
N GLY A 112 -15.63 9.73 -11.72
CA GLY A 112 -16.09 8.50 -11.05
C GLY A 112 -15.33 8.22 -9.74
N ALA A 113 -14.01 8.42 -9.72
CA ALA A 113 -13.19 8.24 -8.52
C ALA A 113 -13.52 9.26 -7.42
N GLU A 114 -13.72 10.54 -7.79
CA GLU A 114 -14.14 11.58 -6.85
C GLU A 114 -15.53 11.31 -6.27
N ARG A 115 -16.46 10.78 -7.07
CA ARG A 115 -17.81 10.38 -6.61
C ARG A 115 -17.76 9.23 -5.59
N VAL A 116 -16.95 8.21 -5.86
CA VAL A 116 -16.75 7.10 -4.92
C VAL A 116 -16.12 7.61 -3.62
N GLY A 117 -15.08 8.44 -3.72
CA GLY A 117 -14.44 9.08 -2.57
C GLY A 117 -15.39 9.94 -1.73
N LEU A 118 -16.28 10.68 -2.39
CA LEU A 118 -17.31 11.48 -1.74
C LEU A 118 -18.29 10.63 -0.93
N GLY A 119 -18.77 9.52 -1.51
CA GLY A 119 -19.66 8.59 -0.81
C GLY A 119 -18.99 7.90 0.37
N LEU A 120 -17.71 7.52 0.22
CA LEU A 120 -16.91 6.90 1.28
C LEU A 120 -16.69 7.87 2.44
N ALA A 121 -16.38 9.13 2.15
CA ALA A 121 -16.26 10.18 3.16
C ALA A 121 -17.52 10.34 4.03
N LEU A 122 -18.71 10.15 3.44
CA LEU A 122 -19.98 10.18 4.18
C LEU A 122 -20.31 8.87 4.88
N SER A 123 -19.81 7.74 4.38
CA SER A 123 -19.98 6.43 5.03
C SER A 123 -19.28 6.33 6.39
N ASP A 124 -18.40 7.27 6.71
CA ASP A 124 -17.75 7.43 8.02
C ASP A 124 -18.50 8.39 8.96
N SER A 125 -19.68 8.90 8.56
CA SER A 125 -20.44 9.86 9.38
C SER A 125 -20.96 9.21 10.67
N GLU A 126 -20.89 9.96 11.78
CA GLU A 126 -21.59 9.62 13.03
C GLU A 126 -23.11 9.71 12.88
N ASN A 127 -23.61 10.41 11.86
CA ASN A 127 -25.03 10.47 11.56
C ASN A 127 -25.45 9.23 10.76
N PRO A 128 -26.32 8.34 11.30
CA PRO A 128 -26.68 7.08 10.66
C PRO A 128 -27.39 7.27 9.30
N ASP A 129 -28.11 8.38 9.10
CA ASP A 129 -28.79 8.66 7.83
C ASP A 129 -27.79 9.04 6.73
N LEU A 130 -26.79 9.88 7.05
CA LEU A 130 -25.72 10.24 6.12
C LEU A 130 -24.82 9.04 5.82
N ASN A 131 -24.55 8.22 6.84
CA ASN A 131 -23.78 6.99 6.73
C ASN A 131 -24.37 6.05 5.66
N VAL A 132 -25.66 5.72 5.80
CA VAL A 132 -26.36 4.82 4.87
C VAL A 132 -26.46 5.43 3.47
N LYS A 133 -26.67 6.75 3.35
CA LYS A 133 -26.71 7.44 2.04
C LYS A 133 -25.35 7.44 1.36
N GLY A 134 -24.26 7.67 2.10
CA GLY A 134 -22.89 7.58 1.62
C GLY A 134 -22.55 6.18 1.10
N GLN A 135 -22.85 5.14 1.89
CA GLN A 135 -22.64 3.75 1.49
C GLN A 135 -23.43 3.38 0.23
N LYS A 136 -24.72 3.70 0.17
CA LYS A 136 -25.56 3.44 -1.02
C LYS A 136 -25.02 4.15 -2.26
N PHE A 137 -24.59 5.40 -2.12
CA PHE A 137 -24.03 6.17 -3.21
C PHE A 137 -22.71 5.57 -3.71
N SER A 138 -21.77 5.23 -2.81
CA SER A 138 -20.52 4.57 -3.17
C SER A 138 -20.76 3.24 -3.89
N ILE A 139 -21.66 2.39 -3.37
CA ILE A 139 -22.00 1.11 -4.00
C ILE A 139 -22.56 1.35 -5.40
N ALA A 140 -23.54 2.25 -5.55
CA ALA A 140 -24.14 2.55 -6.86
C ALA A 140 -23.13 3.07 -7.88
N GLN A 141 -22.20 3.94 -7.45
CA GLN A 141 -21.16 4.47 -8.33
C GLN A 141 -20.13 3.40 -8.72
N ILE A 142 -19.75 2.52 -7.80
CA ILE A 142 -18.87 1.38 -8.11
C ILE A 142 -19.59 0.40 -9.04
N GLU A 143 -20.86 0.10 -8.81
CA GLU A 143 -21.70 -0.73 -9.67
C GLU A 143 -21.83 -0.14 -11.08
N GLU A 144 -22.06 1.17 -11.21
CA GLU A 144 -22.12 1.86 -12.51
C GLU A 144 -20.78 1.80 -13.25
N LEU A 145 -19.68 2.02 -12.54
CA LEU A 145 -18.32 1.91 -13.09
C LEU A 145 -17.97 0.48 -13.52
N CYS A 146 -18.50 -0.53 -12.82
CA CYS A 146 -18.30 -1.95 -13.15
C CYS A 146 -19.27 -2.48 -14.23
N SER A 147 -20.49 -1.94 -14.32
CA SER A 147 -21.55 -2.42 -15.22
C SER A 147 -21.44 -1.87 -16.66
N ASN A 148 -20.57 -0.90 -16.90
CA ASN A 148 -20.29 -0.39 -18.25
C ASN A 148 -19.47 -1.40 -19.07
N HIS A 149 -20.14 -2.45 -19.57
CA HIS A 149 -19.58 -3.57 -20.35
C HIS A 149 -18.96 -3.20 -21.71
N ALA A 150 -18.94 -1.91 -22.10
CA ALA A 150 -18.24 -1.44 -23.31
C ALA A 150 -16.71 -1.46 -23.16
N HIS A 151 -16.20 -1.64 -21.94
CA HIS A 151 -14.79 -1.74 -21.62
C HIS A 151 -14.55 -2.98 -20.76
N SER A 152 -13.74 -3.93 -21.23
CA SER A 152 -13.34 -5.13 -20.48
C SER A 152 -12.43 -4.83 -19.28
N VAL A 153 -12.40 -3.59 -18.76
CA VAL A 153 -11.43 -3.13 -17.78
C VAL A 153 -12.09 -2.55 -16.54
N SER A 154 -12.91 -3.37 -15.88
CA SER A 154 -13.45 -3.09 -14.55
C SER A 154 -12.34 -2.85 -13.52
N ASN A 155 -11.23 -3.60 -13.59
CA ASN A 155 -10.08 -3.42 -12.70
C ASN A 155 -9.30 -2.11 -12.91
N ASP A 156 -9.32 -1.51 -14.10
CA ASP A 156 -8.65 -0.22 -14.33
C ASP A 156 -9.36 0.92 -13.62
N ARG A 157 -10.70 0.88 -13.58
CA ARG A 157 -11.51 1.88 -12.89
C ARG A 157 -11.44 1.70 -11.39
N ILE A 158 -11.42 0.45 -10.91
CA ILE A 158 -11.13 0.14 -9.51
C ILE A 158 -9.73 0.64 -9.14
N GLN A 159 -8.73 0.39 -9.98
CA GLN A 159 -7.38 0.86 -9.76
C GLN A 159 -7.29 2.40 -9.78
N GLU A 160 -7.98 3.07 -10.70
CA GLU A 160 -8.08 4.54 -10.73
C GLU A 160 -8.65 5.08 -9.41
N ILE A 161 -9.68 4.42 -8.86
CA ILE A 161 -10.23 4.75 -7.54
C ILE A 161 -9.20 4.47 -6.43
N VAL A 162 -8.53 3.31 -6.43
CA VAL A 162 -7.51 2.95 -5.43
C VAL A 162 -6.37 3.96 -5.44
N VAL A 163 -5.87 4.32 -6.62
CA VAL A 163 -4.81 5.31 -6.80
C VAL A 163 -5.26 6.67 -6.30
N PHE A 164 -6.47 7.10 -6.67
CA PHE A 164 -7.07 8.35 -6.19
C PHE A 164 -7.17 8.38 -4.65
N LEU A 165 -7.75 7.35 -4.04
CA LEU A 165 -7.90 7.25 -2.59
C LEU A 165 -6.53 7.27 -1.88
N HIS A 166 -5.51 6.58 -2.40
CA HIS A 166 -4.16 6.62 -1.82
C HIS A 166 -3.43 7.95 -2.00
N GLN A 167 -3.68 8.68 -3.09
CA GLN A 167 -3.04 9.97 -3.37
C GLN A 167 -3.72 11.13 -2.63
N THR A 168 -4.99 10.97 -2.28
CA THR A 168 -5.76 11.96 -1.52
C THR A 168 -5.63 11.72 -0.03
N ASP A 169 -4.86 12.56 0.67
CA ASP A 169 -4.59 12.39 2.11
C ASP A 169 -5.88 12.27 2.94
N GLY A 170 -6.93 13.03 2.61
CA GLY A 170 -8.24 13.01 3.27
C GLY A 170 -9.10 11.76 3.08
N LEU A 171 -8.78 10.95 2.06
CA LEU A 171 -9.57 9.79 1.65
C LEU A 171 -8.83 8.45 1.79
N SER A 172 -7.51 8.48 1.98
CA SER A 172 -6.66 7.29 2.13
C SER A 172 -7.14 6.29 3.19
N ARG A 173 -7.76 6.79 4.27
CA ARG A 173 -8.33 5.97 5.35
C ARG A 173 -9.52 5.07 4.94
N HIS A 174 -10.16 5.38 3.82
CA HIS A 174 -11.36 4.66 3.36
C HIS A 174 -11.02 3.43 2.50
N MET A 175 -9.73 3.07 2.40
CA MET A 175 -9.29 1.96 1.56
C MET A 175 -9.90 0.62 1.99
N ASP A 176 -10.04 0.40 3.30
CA ASP A 176 -10.65 -0.83 3.83
C ASP A 176 -12.15 -0.88 3.50
N SER A 177 -12.86 0.23 3.68
CA SER A 177 -14.28 0.37 3.33
C SER A 177 -14.51 0.14 1.83
N PHE A 178 -13.66 0.73 0.98
CA PHE A 178 -13.69 0.49 -0.45
C PHE A 178 -13.43 -0.98 -0.80
N THR A 179 -12.40 -1.58 -0.19
CA THR A 179 -12.04 -2.99 -0.37
C THR A 179 -13.17 -3.92 0.00
N ASN A 180 -13.85 -3.65 1.12
CA ASN A 180 -15.02 -4.40 1.56
C ASN A 180 -16.16 -4.30 0.54
N ILE A 181 -16.47 -3.10 0.04
CA ILE A 181 -17.51 -2.91 -0.98
C ILE A 181 -17.18 -3.66 -2.27
N VAL A 182 -15.94 -3.55 -2.77
CA VAL A 182 -15.50 -4.26 -3.98
C VAL A 182 -15.56 -5.78 -3.80
N SER A 183 -15.19 -6.30 -2.62
CA SER A 183 -15.25 -7.73 -2.31
C SER A 183 -16.70 -8.26 -2.32
N LEU A 184 -17.67 -7.47 -1.84
CA LEU A 184 -19.09 -7.80 -1.82
C LEU A 184 -19.69 -7.82 -3.23
N LEU A 185 -19.20 -6.93 -4.11
CA LEU A 185 -19.62 -6.86 -5.50
C LEU A 185 -19.05 -7.99 -6.36
N ASN A 186 -18.16 -8.82 -5.80
CA ASN A 186 -17.66 -10.04 -6.43
C ASN A 186 -17.07 -9.77 -7.82
N VAL A 187 -16.37 -8.63 -7.98
CA VAL A 187 -15.74 -8.19 -9.24
C VAL A 187 -14.64 -9.19 -9.62
N LYS A 188 -15.05 -10.27 -10.29
CA LYS A 188 -14.23 -11.43 -10.65
C LYS A 188 -13.72 -11.35 -12.09
N GLU A 189 -13.62 -10.16 -12.66
CA GLU A 189 -13.23 -10.03 -14.06
C GLU A 189 -11.76 -9.64 -14.17
N ARG A 190 -11.00 -10.53 -14.83
CA ARG A 190 -9.65 -10.21 -15.30
C ARG A 190 -9.78 -9.15 -16.40
N PRO A 191 -8.97 -8.08 -16.40
CA PRO A 191 -9.11 -6.96 -17.33
C PRO A 191 -8.87 -7.34 -18.81
N PHE A 192 -8.31 -8.52 -19.04
CA PHE A 192 -8.02 -9.05 -20.36
C PHE A 192 -8.54 -10.50 -20.46
N TYR A 193 -9.33 -10.78 -21.49
CA TYR A 193 -9.74 -12.14 -21.83
C TYR A 193 -8.60 -12.86 -22.56
N VAL A 194 -7.77 -13.64 -21.85
CA VAL A 194 -6.71 -14.45 -22.48
C VAL A 194 -7.12 -15.93 -22.45
N PRO A 195 -7.24 -16.61 -23.62
CA PRO A 195 -7.44 -18.06 -23.64
C PRO A 195 -6.22 -18.76 -23.04
N ILE A 196 -6.39 -19.47 -21.92
CA ILE A 196 -5.33 -20.24 -21.28
C ILE A 196 -5.06 -21.49 -22.14
N PRO A 197 -3.80 -21.78 -22.56
CA PRO A 197 -3.48 -23.06 -23.19
C PRO A 197 -3.79 -24.23 -22.24
N LEU A 198 -4.43 -25.29 -22.77
CA LEU A 198 -4.94 -26.45 -22.03
C LEU A 198 -3.89 -27.30 -21.26
N GLN A 199 -2.65 -26.84 -21.12
CA GLN A 199 -1.55 -27.61 -20.53
C GLN A 199 -1.18 -27.20 -19.09
N GLU A 200 -1.76 -26.12 -18.54
CA GLU A 200 -1.43 -25.58 -17.20
C GLU A 200 -2.58 -25.66 -16.17
N VAL A 201 -3.57 -26.54 -16.39
CA VAL A 201 -4.67 -26.74 -15.43
C VAL A 201 -4.19 -27.30 -14.08
N ASN A 202 -2.95 -27.78 -13.97
CA ASN A 202 -2.44 -28.50 -12.80
C ASN A 202 -1.28 -27.82 -12.05
N SER A 203 -0.91 -26.57 -12.37
CA SER A 203 0.23 -25.88 -11.72
C SER A 203 -0.12 -24.56 -11.03
N TYR A 204 -1.38 -24.14 -11.01
CA TYR A 204 -1.83 -23.13 -10.06
C TYR A 204 -2.04 -23.81 -8.70
N PRO A 205 -1.24 -23.54 -7.65
CA PRO A 205 -1.72 -23.85 -6.33
C PRO A 205 -2.97 -23.00 -6.11
N ALA A 206 -4.10 -23.66 -5.88
CA ALA A 206 -5.39 -23.09 -5.52
C ALA A 206 -5.38 -22.34 -4.15
N ASN A 207 -4.22 -21.79 -3.76
CA ASN A 207 -3.95 -21.14 -2.47
C ASN A 207 -4.02 -19.61 -2.54
N SER A 208 -4.12 -18.99 -3.73
CA SER A 208 -4.12 -17.53 -3.88
C SER A 208 -5.35 -16.80 -3.29
N PHE A 209 -6.34 -17.55 -2.77
CA PHE A 209 -7.57 -16.98 -2.20
C PHE A 209 -7.88 -17.50 -0.78
N ARG A 210 -6.92 -18.13 -0.10
CA ARG A 210 -7.12 -18.63 1.28
C ARG A 210 -6.54 -17.76 2.39
N HIS A 211 -5.97 -16.59 2.08
CA HIS A 211 -5.36 -15.74 3.11
C HIS A 211 -6.11 -14.43 3.40
N THR A 212 -7.31 -14.25 2.85
CA THR A 212 -8.28 -13.27 3.36
C THR A 212 -9.12 -13.91 4.46
N GLU A 213 -8.48 -14.48 5.48
CA GLU A 213 -9.15 -14.55 6.78
C GLU A 213 -9.11 -13.13 7.34
N LEU A 214 -10.18 -12.40 7.05
CA LEU A 214 -10.54 -11.19 7.78
C LEU A 214 -10.43 -11.51 9.27
N CYS A 215 -9.44 -10.93 9.94
CA CYS A 215 -9.51 -10.69 11.37
C CYS A 215 -10.64 -9.69 11.61
N ILE A 216 -11.88 -10.18 11.52
CA ILE A 216 -13.03 -9.51 12.13
C ILE A 216 -12.78 -9.65 13.62
N GLY A 217 -12.15 -8.64 14.21
CA GLY A 217 -12.16 -8.45 15.65
C GLY A 217 -13.61 -8.45 16.11
N SER A 218 -14.00 -9.53 16.76
CA SER A 218 -15.26 -9.64 17.49
C SER A 218 -15.37 -8.43 18.42
N LEU A 219 -16.44 -7.65 18.29
CA LEU A 219 -16.66 -6.42 19.05
C LEU A 219 -17.09 -6.69 20.51
N ASP A 220 -16.59 -7.77 21.12
CA ASP A 220 -16.95 -8.19 22.49
C ASP A 220 -15.75 -8.43 23.42
N ASP A 221 -14.51 -8.15 23.00
CA ASP A 221 -13.30 -8.42 23.80
C ASP A 221 -12.97 -7.32 24.84
N GLY A 222 -13.90 -6.40 25.13
CA GLY A 222 -13.63 -5.22 25.96
C GLY A 222 -13.31 -5.52 27.43
N PHE A 223 -13.76 -6.64 27.98
CA PHE A 223 -13.53 -6.98 29.40
C PHE A 223 -12.38 -7.97 29.59
N ASP A 224 -12.23 -8.94 28.69
CA ASP A 224 -11.11 -9.89 28.70
C ASP A 224 -9.80 -9.23 28.24
N SER A 225 -9.85 -8.25 27.34
CA SER A 225 -8.69 -7.41 26.99
C SER A 225 -8.25 -6.53 28.17
N LEU A 226 -9.18 -6.02 28.98
CA LEU A 226 -8.87 -5.24 30.19
C LEU A 226 -8.30 -6.11 31.32
N LEU A 227 -8.77 -7.35 31.47
CA LEU A 227 -8.20 -8.34 32.39
C LEU A 227 -6.83 -8.84 31.91
N SER A 228 -6.63 -8.95 30.59
CA SER A 228 -5.33 -9.18 29.94
C SER A 228 -4.38 -8.00 30.17
N GLU A 229 -4.85 -6.75 30.07
CA GLU A 229 -4.04 -5.54 30.29
C GLU A 229 -3.61 -5.37 31.75
N ILE A 230 -4.47 -5.75 32.70
CA ILE A 230 -4.15 -5.79 34.14
C ILE A 230 -3.25 -7.01 34.46
N GLY A 231 -3.28 -8.04 33.61
CA GLY A 231 -2.44 -9.25 33.65
C GLY A 231 -1.13 -9.16 32.86
N LYS A 232 -0.92 -8.11 32.06
CA LYS A 232 0.38 -7.73 31.45
C LYS A 232 1.30 -7.24 32.57
N GLN A 233 1.75 -8.20 33.36
CA GLN A 233 2.88 -8.07 34.25
C GLN A 233 4.06 -7.54 33.43
N ILE A 234 4.83 -6.63 34.02
CA ILE A 234 6.11 -6.13 33.48
C ILE A 234 6.85 -7.30 32.86
N SER A 235 7.06 -7.28 31.54
CA SER A 235 7.65 -8.42 30.86
C SER A 235 9.14 -8.50 31.20
N MET A 236 9.73 -9.70 31.07
CA MET A 236 11.17 -9.86 31.24
C MET A 236 11.96 -8.88 30.36
N ALA A 237 11.48 -8.64 29.14
CA ALA A 237 12.08 -7.69 28.21
C ALA A 237 12.07 -6.26 28.77
N ASP A 238 10.95 -5.82 29.34
CA ASP A 238 10.84 -4.49 29.96
C ASP A 238 11.78 -4.34 31.16
N ILE A 239 11.88 -5.38 32.01
CA ILE A 239 12.79 -5.39 33.16
C ILE A 239 14.25 -5.31 32.71
N ILE A 240 14.63 -6.10 31.70
CA ILE A 240 16.01 -6.11 31.20
C ILE A 240 16.34 -4.77 30.53
N THR A 241 15.41 -4.19 29.77
CA THR A 241 15.58 -2.86 29.18
C THR A 241 15.76 -1.78 30.26
N GLU A 242 14.98 -1.82 31.35
CA GLU A 242 15.12 -0.88 32.48
C GLU A 242 16.42 -1.06 33.28
N LEU A 243 16.93 -2.29 33.36
CA LEU A 243 18.24 -2.57 33.94
C LEU A 243 19.37 -2.12 33.01
N GLY A 244 19.13 -2.03 31.69
CA GLY A 244 20.06 -1.53 30.70
C GLY A 244 21.27 -2.43 30.43
N TYR A 245 22.27 -1.87 29.75
CA TYR A 245 23.41 -2.60 29.15
C TYR A 245 24.21 -3.47 30.13
N GLY A 246 24.17 -3.12 31.42
CA GLY A 246 24.80 -3.88 32.50
C GLY A 246 24.43 -5.35 32.52
N CYS A 247 23.21 -5.72 32.12
CA CYS A 247 22.77 -7.12 32.11
C CYS A 247 23.62 -8.03 31.21
N THR A 248 24.35 -7.45 30.26
CA THR A 248 25.21 -8.17 29.31
C THR A 248 26.70 -7.94 29.55
N SER A 249 27.10 -7.46 30.74
CA SER A 249 28.52 -7.22 31.04
C SER A 249 29.34 -8.51 31.20
N ASP A 250 28.72 -9.58 31.71
CA ASP A 250 29.38 -10.86 31.99
C ASP A 250 28.37 -12.02 31.87
N ILE A 251 28.84 -13.18 31.38
CA ILE A 251 27.99 -14.36 31.12
C ILE A 251 27.37 -14.90 32.41
N ALA A 252 28.13 -14.98 33.51
CA ALA A 252 27.58 -15.53 34.75
C ALA A 252 26.48 -14.62 35.32
N HIS A 253 26.66 -13.30 35.24
CA HIS A 253 25.67 -12.32 35.67
C HIS A 253 24.42 -12.31 34.79
N CYS A 254 24.61 -12.30 33.46
CA CYS A 254 23.50 -12.37 32.51
C CYS A 254 22.65 -13.62 32.75
N LYS A 255 23.30 -14.77 32.98
CA LYS A 255 22.62 -16.01 33.32
C LYS A 255 21.87 -15.95 34.64
N GLU A 256 22.46 -15.35 35.68
CA GLU A 256 21.78 -15.21 36.97
C GLU A 256 20.49 -14.38 36.84
N ILE A 257 20.51 -13.33 36.01
CA ILE A 257 19.35 -12.50 35.75
C ILE A 257 18.29 -13.30 34.96
N LEU A 258 18.68 -13.92 33.84
CA LEU A 258 17.78 -14.68 32.98
C LEU A 258 17.15 -15.90 33.68
N SER A 259 17.90 -16.58 34.56
CA SER A 259 17.41 -17.76 35.30
C SER A 259 16.23 -17.46 36.24
N ARG A 260 15.98 -16.18 36.57
CA ARG A 260 14.85 -15.76 37.41
C ARG A 260 13.51 -15.77 36.66
N PHE A 261 13.58 -15.86 35.34
CA PHE A 261 12.42 -15.83 34.45
C PHE A 261 12.17 -17.20 33.79
N GLU A 262 12.73 -18.29 34.34
CA GLU A 262 12.49 -19.63 33.80
C GLU A 262 11.02 -20.08 33.99
N PRO A 263 10.42 -20.76 32.98
CA PRO A 263 11.05 -21.25 31.76
C PRO A 263 11.12 -20.19 30.65
N LEU A 264 12.32 -19.97 30.08
CA LEU A 264 12.50 -19.11 28.91
C LEU A 264 11.94 -19.81 27.67
N ASP A 265 10.74 -19.43 27.27
CA ASP A 265 10.16 -19.91 26.02
C ASP A 265 10.63 -19.08 24.81
N ASP A 266 10.38 -19.58 23.60
CA ASP A 266 10.82 -18.93 22.36
C ASP A 266 10.20 -17.52 22.20
N THR A 267 8.99 -17.30 22.75
CA THR A 267 8.26 -16.02 22.67
C THR A 267 8.87 -14.97 23.61
N GLU A 268 9.26 -15.35 24.82
CA GLU A 268 9.97 -14.50 25.78
C GLU A 268 11.36 -14.11 25.27
N ILE A 269 12.08 -15.06 24.67
CA ILE A 269 13.37 -14.80 24.02
C ILE A 269 13.19 -13.84 22.84
N SER A 270 12.11 -13.99 22.06
CA SER A 270 11.78 -13.09 20.95
C SER A 270 11.55 -11.66 21.42
N LYS A 271 10.72 -11.47 22.46
CA LYS A 271 10.46 -10.15 23.07
C LYS A 271 11.73 -9.52 23.63
N LEU A 272 12.57 -10.32 24.29
CA LEU A 272 13.87 -9.86 24.80
C LEU A 272 14.78 -9.38 23.65
N LEU A 273 14.89 -10.18 22.59
CA LEU A 273 15.68 -9.85 21.42
C LEU A 273 15.16 -8.56 20.77
N GLY A 274 13.84 -8.44 20.62
CA GLY A 274 13.18 -7.23 20.13
C GLY A 274 13.51 -6.00 20.96
N ALA A 275 13.36 -6.06 22.28
CA ALA A 275 13.61 -4.94 23.17
C ALA A 275 15.09 -4.51 23.16
N VAL A 276 16.03 -5.47 23.14
CA VAL A 276 17.47 -5.20 23.06
C VAL A 276 17.82 -4.55 21.71
N VAL A 277 17.23 -4.99 20.60
CA VAL A 277 17.44 -4.41 19.27
C VAL A 277 16.88 -2.99 19.19
N SER A 278 15.65 -2.77 19.66
CA SER A 278 15.01 -1.44 19.67
C SER A 278 15.73 -0.45 20.58
N THR A 279 16.45 -0.94 21.60
CA THR A 279 17.22 -0.11 22.55
C THR A 279 18.73 -0.27 22.40
N HIS A 280 19.22 -0.65 21.21
CA HIS A 280 20.66 -0.82 20.98
C HIS A 280 21.47 0.47 21.20
N THR A 281 20.80 1.62 21.04
CA THR A 281 21.28 2.96 21.41
C THR A 281 20.18 3.71 22.15
N GLY A 282 20.54 4.77 22.89
CA GLY A 282 19.56 5.66 23.51
C GLY A 282 19.17 5.35 24.96
N LEU A 283 19.63 4.23 25.55
CA LEU A 283 19.63 4.03 27.01
C LEU A 283 20.70 4.95 27.66
N GLY A 284 20.44 6.25 27.69
CA GLY A 284 21.26 7.26 28.37
C GLY A 284 21.12 7.21 29.90
N GLU A 285 21.96 7.96 30.62
CA GLU A 285 22.25 7.98 32.08
C GLU A 285 21.07 7.87 33.08
N ALA A 286 19.81 7.96 32.64
CA ALA A 286 18.60 7.81 33.45
C ALA A 286 18.25 6.35 33.83
N HIS A 287 18.79 5.34 33.12
CA HIS A 287 18.47 3.91 33.34
C HIS A 287 19.55 3.11 34.10
N ASN A 288 20.40 3.75 34.92
CA ASN A 288 21.40 3.00 35.69
C ASN A 288 20.83 2.33 36.98
N SER A 289 19.61 1.79 36.88
CA SER A 289 18.99 0.93 37.89
C SER A 289 19.82 -0.33 38.15
N TYR A 290 20.69 -0.70 37.21
CA TYR A 290 21.60 -1.84 37.30
C TYR A 290 22.43 -1.85 38.59
N SER A 291 23.04 -0.71 38.94
CA SER A 291 23.87 -0.59 40.16
C SER A 291 23.06 -0.80 41.45
N THR A 292 21.82 -0.30 41.47
CA THR A 292 20.87 -0.47 42.59
C THR A 292 20.38 -1.91 42.67
N PHE A 293 20.11 -2.53 41.52
CA PHE A 293 19.71 -3.92 41.41
C PHE A 293 20.81 -4.88 41.89
N LEU A 294 22.06 -4.70 41.44
CA LEU A 294 23.21 -5.50 41.92
C LEU A 294 23.41 -5.41 43.43
N SER A 295 23.22 -4.21 43.99
CA SER A 295 23.27 -4.00 45.45
C SER A 295 22.17 -4.77 46.19
N ALA A 296 20.96 -4.83 45.62
CA ALA A 296 19.85 -5.63 46.17
C ALA A 296 20.09 -7.15 46.07
N LEU A 297 20.91 -7.60 45.11
CA LEU A 297 21.32 -8.99 44.97
C LEU A 297 22.48 -9.41 45.89
N GLY A 298 23.03 -8.47 46.68
CA GLY A 298 24.17 -8.73 47.55
C GLY A 298 25.50 -8.79 46.80
N ASN A 299 25.55 -8.28 45.57
CA ASN A 299 26.73 -8.32 44.71
C ASN A 299 27.48 -6.97 44.80
N ASN A 300 28.67 -6.96 45.40
CA ASN A 300 29.42 -5.73 45.72
C ASN A 300 30.39 -5.29 44.59
N GLN A 301 30.16 -5.70 43.34
CA GLN A 301 31.03 -5.32 42.22
C GLN A 301 30.77 -3.87 41.82
N THR A 302 31.80 -3.03 41.90
CA THR A 302 31.78 -1.66 41.38
C THR A 302 32.06 -1.70 39.88
N ILE A 303 31.01 -1.76 39.07
CA ILE A 303 31.13 -1.65 37.60
C ILE A 303 31.21 -0.17 37.25
N ASP A 304 32.22 0.21 36.47
CA ASP A 304 32.40 1.57 35.99
C ASP A 304 31.28 1.89 34.98
N PRO A 305 30.39 2.88 35.24
CA PRO A 305 29.29 3.23 34.36
C PRO A 305 29.75 3.62 32.95
N SER A 306 31.00 4.07 32.80
CA SER A 306 31.58 4.46 31.51
C SER A 306 31.83 3.29 30.55
N GLN A 307 31.76 2.04 31.04
CA GLN A 307 31.93 0.83 30.23
C GLN A 307 30.58 0.25 29.72
N LEU A 308 29.45 0.75 30.20
CA LEU A 308 28.11 0.25 29.90
C LEU A 308 27.43 1.12 28.83
N THR A 309 27.93 1.08 27.61
CA THR A 309 27.45 1.95 26.52
C THR A 309 26.66 1.22 25.43
N ALA A 310 26.72 -0.12 25.40
CA ALA A 310 26.05 -0.95 24.41
C ALA A 310 25.78 -2.36 24.95
N TRP A 311 24.79 -3.04 24.38
CA TRP A 311 24.54 -4.45 24.65
C TRP A 311 25.65 -5.33 24.08
N ASN A 312 26.06 -6.34 24.85
CA ASN A 312 27.02 -7.35 24.39
C ASN A 312 26.26 -8.57 23.83
N ILE A 313 26.25 -8.67 22.50
CA ILE A 313 25.60 -9.76 21.74
C ILE A 313 26.12 -11.12 22.19
N ASP A 314 27.44 -11.22 22.37
CA ASP A 314 28.11 -12.47 22.67
C ASP A 314 27.66 -13.02 24.01
N VAL A 315 27.65 -12.15 25.01
CA VAL A 315 27.22 -12.49 26.37
C VAL A 315 25.74 -12.85 26.40
N LEU A 316 24.88 -12.07 25.72
CA LEU A 316 23.44 -12.31 25.70
C LEU A 316 23.10 -13.67 25.07
N VAL A 317 23.59 -13.92 23.87
CA VAL A 317 23.26 -15.13 23.10
C VAL A 317 23.84 -16.38 23.75
N ASP A 318 25.09 -16.33 24.22
CA ASP A 318 25.71 -17.48 24.90
C ASP A 318 24.96 -17.81 26.20
N SER A 319 24.52 -16.79 26.95
CA SER A 319 23.72 -16.97 28.18
C SER A 319 22.36 -17.62 27.89
N ILE A 320 21.66 -17.18 26.84
CA ILE A 320 20.38 -17.78 26.41
C ILE A 320 20.59 -19.24 25.98
N ASN A 321 21.60 -19.53 25.16
CA ASN A 321 21.88 -20.88 24.69
C ASN A 321 22.30 -21.84 25.82
N GLU A 322 22.95 -21.35 26.88
CA GLU A 322 23.29 -22.18 28.04
C GLU A 322 22.09 -22.46 28.96
N ILE A 323 21.14 -21.52 29.08
CA ILE A 323 19.93 -21.69 29.92
C ILE A 323 18.85 -22.48 29.18
N ALA A 324 18.66 -22.18 27.90
CA ALA A 324 17.65 -22.78 27.04
C ALA A 324 18.32 -23.44 25.80
N PRO A 325 19.05 -24.56 25.97
CA PRO A 325 19.77 -25.21 24.87
C PRO A 325 18.86 -25.86 23.81
N ARG A 326 17.54 -25.85 24.02
CA ARG A 326 16.53 -26.39 23.10
C ARG A 326 15.73 -25.29 22.38
N THR A 327 16.12 -24.02 22.53
CA THR A 327 15.46 -22.89 21.88
C THR A 327 15.39 -23.09 20.37
N ASN A 328 14.21 -22.93 19.81
CA ASN A 328 14.03 -22.96 18.37
C ASN A 328 14.16 -21.54 17.83
N TRP A 329 15.36 -21.17 17.39
CA TRP A 329 15.64 -19.84 16.86
C TRP A 329 14.81 -19.48 15.61
N THR A 330 14.30 -20.45 14.87
CA THR A 330 13.32 -20.17 13.81
C THR A 330 12.00 -19.65 14.41
N HIS A 331 11.51 -20.33 15.44
CA HIS A 331 10.28 -19.93 16.13
C HIS A 331 10.46 -18.60 16.90
N VAL A 332 11.66 -18.33 17.44
CA VAL A 332 11.99 -17.00 18.01
C VAL A 332 11.80 -15.89 16.98
N ILE A 333 12.30 -16.08 15.76
CA ILE A 333 12.13 -15.08 14.68
C ILE A 333 10.67 -14.99 14.22
N GLU A 334 9.94 -16.11 14.14
CA GLU A 334 8.49 -16.12 13.85
C GLU A 334 7.69 -15.33 14.90
N ASN A 335 8.14 -15.31 16.15
CA ASN A 335 7.51 -14.57 17.25
C ASN A 335 7.90 -13.08 17.31
N LEU A 336 8.74 -12.56 16.40
CA LEU A 336 9.05 -11.12 16.33
C LEU A 336 7.83 -10.30 15.88
N ASP A 337 6.79 -10.95 15.35
CA ASP A 337 5.47 -10.36 15.11
C ASP A 337 4.73 -10.13 16.44
N HIS A 338 5.18 -9.14 17.20
CA HIS A 338 4.55 -8.68 18.43
C HIS A 338 4.53 -7.16 18.53
N GLU A 339 3.61 -6.63 19.33
CA GLU A 339 3.48 -5.20 19.61
C GLU A 339 4.80 -4.64 20.19
N GLY A 340 5.22 -3.46 19.73
CA GLY A 340 6.42 -2.78 20.20
C GLY A 340 7.73 -3.17 19.51
N PHE A 341 7.76 -4.25 18.71
CA PHE A 341 8.95 -4.57 17.93
C PHE A 341 9.18 -3.56 16.80
N ASN A 342 10.38 -2.98 16.75
CA ASN A 342 10.80 -2.08 15.68
C ASN A 342 12.34 -2.05 15.54
N ILE A 343 12.83 -1.94 14.30
CA ILE A 343 14.25 -1.78 14.01
C ILE A 343 14.51 -0.30 13.65
N PRO A 344 15.13 0.49 14.54
CA PRO A 344 15.24 1.93 14.35
C PRO A 344 16.23 2.34 13.25
N ASP A 345 17.34 1.59 13.08
CA ASP A 345 18.40 1.91 12.14
C ASP A 345 19.19 0.67 11.67
N GLU A 346 20.17 0.91 10.79
CA GLU A 346 21.03 -0.13 10.21
C GLU A 346 21.90 -0.82 11.27
N ALA A 347 22.34 -0.12 12.31
CA ALA A 347 23.16 -0.70 13.37
C ALA A 347 22.34 -1.68 14.23
N ALA A 348 21.08 -1.34 14.52
CA ALA A 348 20.12 -2.24 15.16
C ALA A 348 19.86 -3.50 14.32
N PHE A 349 19.72 -3.34 13.00
CA PHE A 349 19.55 -4.48 12.09
C PHE A 349 20.79 -5.39 12.09
N TYR A 350 21.99 -4.82 11.99
CA TYR A 350 23.25 -5.56 12.08
C TYR A 350 23.38 -6.30 13.42
N PHE A 351 22.96 -5.66 14.52
CA PHE A 351 22.93 -6.28 15.84
C PHE A 351 22.04 -7.53 15.86
N LEU A 352 20.81 -7.43 15.32
CA LEU A 352 19.88 -8.56 15.23
C LEU A 352 20.47 -9.71 14.38
N MET A 353 21.05 -9.40 13.23
CA MET A 353 21.66 -10.41 12.35
C MET A 353 22.88 -11.07 12.99
N SER A 354 23.70 -10.29 13.69
CA SER A 354 24.84 -10.80 14.45
C SER A 354 24.40 -11.74 15.58
N ALA A 355 23.35 -11.35 16.32
CA ALA A 355 22.76 -12.18 17.37
C ALA A 355 22.25 -13.52 16.80
N TYR A 356 21.50 -13.47 15.69
CA TYR A 356 21.01 -14.68 15.03
C TYR A 356 22.15 -15.59 14.54
N SER A 357 23.19 -15.03 13.91
CA SER A 357 24.34 -15.79 13.38
C SER A 357 25.20 -16.47 14.46
N ARG A 358 25.20 -15.89 15.68
CA ARG A 358 25.84 -16.47 16.85
C ARG A 358 24.97 -17.57 17.46
N ALA A 359 23.68 -17.33 17.51
CA ALA A 359 22.68 -18.20 18.11
C ALA A 359 22.46 -19.49 17.31
N CYS A 360 22.39 -19.37 15.98
CA CYS A 360 22.07 -20.44 15.05
C CYS A 360 23.03 -20.43 13.85
N LYS A 361 23.38 -21.62 13.35
CA LYS A 361 24.19 -21.78 12.12
C LYS A 361 23.35 -22.01 10.87
N ASP A 362 22.06 -22.22 11.03
CA ASP A 362 21.13 -22.38 9.92
C ASP A 362 20.89 -21.04 9.22
N PRO A 363 20.53 -21.04 7.92
CA PRO A 363 20.13 -19.83 7.22
C PRO A 363 18.95 -19.14 7.90
N PHE A 364 18.94 -17.80 7.89
CA PHE A 364 17.86 -17.01 8.47
C PHE A 364 16.48 -17.44 7.92
N PRO A 365 15.43 -17.60 8.75
CA PRO A 365 14.13 -18.08 8.29
C PRO A 365 13.37 -16.98 7.53
N LEU A 366 13.59 -16.88 6.21
CA LEU A 366 12.95 -15.85 5.38
C LEU A 366 11.43 -15.94 5.42
N HIS A 367 10.85 -17.15 5.59
CA HIS A 367 9.40 -17.33 5.70
C HIS A 367 8.81 -16.66 6.94
N ALA A 368 9.60 -16.47 8.01
CA ALA A 368 9.13 -15.80 9.21
C ALA A 368 8.81 -14.32 8.96
N VAL A 369 9.49 -13.68 7.99
CA VAL A 369 9.30 -12.25 7.67
C VAL A 369 8.60 -12.05 6.33
N CYS A 370 8.87 -12.90 5.34
CA CYS A 370 8.35 -12.80 3.96
C CYS A 370 7.27 -13.85 3.64
N GLY A 371 6.91 -14.74 4.57
CA GLY A 371 5.92 -15.79 4.32
C GLY A 371 4.47 -15.36 4.53
N SER A 372 4.24 -14.35 5.36
CA SER A 372 2.92 -13.78 5.63
C SER A 372 3.02 -12.34 6.11
N LEU A 373 1.89 -11.64 6.09
CA LEU A 373 1.75 -10.33 6.73
C LEU A 373 1.79 -10.49 8.25
N TRP A 374 2.54 -9.60 8.91
CA TRP A 374 2.59 -9.52 10.36
C TRP A 374 1.39 -8.75 10.91
N LYS A 375 1.01 -9.04 12.15
CA LYS A 375 0.08 -8.20 12.93
C LYS A 375 0.73 -6.85 13.27
N ASN A 376 2.01 -6.86 13.61
CA ASN A 376 2.83 -5.65 13.75
C ASN A 376 3.43 -5.25 12.39
N THR A 377 2.62 -4.60 11.57
CA THR A 377 3.01 -4.15 10.23
C THR A 377 4.16 -3.15 10.25
N GLU A 378 4.23 -2.27 11.26
CA GLU A 378 5.34 -1.31 11.41
C GLU A 378 6.67 -2.04 11.67
N GLY A 379 6.66 -3.04 12.54
CA GLY A 379 7.80 -3.91 12.79
C GLY A 379 8.28 -4.62 11.53
N GLN A 380 7.36 -5.21 10.77
CA GLN A 380 7.68 -5.88 9.50
C GLN A 380 8.30 -4.90 8.48
N LEU A 381 7.69 -3.71 8.31
CA LEU A 381 8.22 -2.69 7.41
C LEU A 381 9.62 -2.22 7.84
N SER A 382 9.85 -2.02 9.14
CA SER A 382 11.16 -1.65 9.66
C SER A 382 12.21 -2.71 9.34
N PHE A 383 11.88 -3.99 9.51
CA PHE A 383 12.76 -5.11 9.15
C PHE A 383 13.04 -5.12 7.66
N LEU A 384 12.00 -5.11 6.82
CA LEU A 384 12.13 -5.20 5.37
C LEU A 384 12.95 -4.04 4.80
N LYS A 385 12.76 -2.82 5.33
CA LYS A 385 13.54 -1.63 4.96
C LYS A 385 15.04 -1.86 5.08
N HIS A 386 15.48 -2.41 6.21
CA HIS A 386 16.90 -2.66 6.47
C HIS A 386 17.39 -3.92 5.77
N ALA A 387 16.56 -4.96 5.66
CA ALA A 387 16.90 -6.21 5.00
C ALA A 387 17.22 -6.01 3.51
N VAL A 388 16.38 -5.28 2.77
CA VAL A 388 16.61 -5.06 1.32
C VAL A 388 17.83 -4.19 1.03
N ALA A 389 18.17 -3.27 1.93
CA ALA A 389 19.33 -2.38 1.83
C ALA A 389 20.64 -3.03 2.30
N SER A 390 20.57 -4.15 3.03
CA SER A 390 21.73 -4.77 3.65
C SER A 390 22.64 -5.47 2.63
N PRO A 391 23.96 -5.48 2.86
CA PRO A 391 24.89 -6.25 2.04
C PRO A 391 24.75 -7.75 2.31
N SER A 392 25.17 -8.58 1.35
CA SER A 392 24.93 -10.03 1.36
C SER A 392 25.62 -10.81 2.47
N ASP A 393 26.68 -10.24 3.06
CA ASP A 393 27.40 -10.75 4.23
C ASP A 393 26.63 -10.54 5.54
N THR A 394 25.85 -9.45 5.65
CA THR A 394 24.97 -9.19 6.80
C THR A 394 23.65 -9.92 6.66
N PHE A 395 23.00 -9.84 5.49
CA PHE A 395 21.71 -10.47 5.25
C PHE A 395 21.54 -10.84 3.78
N THR A 396 20.96 -12.00 3.51
CA THR A 396 20.78 -12.49 2.14
C THR A 396 19.44 -13.17 1.97
N PHE A 397 18.82 -12.95 0.81
CA PHE A 397 17.62 -13.61 0.35
C PHE A 397 17.93 -14.81 -0.57
N ALA A 398 19.22 -15.21 -0.67
CA ALA A 398 19.67 -16.22 -1.62
C ALA A 398 18.99 -17.59 -1.45
N HIS A 399 18.56 -17.92 -0.23
CA HIS A 399 17.89 -19.17 0.15
C HIS A 399 16.36 -19.04 0.23
N CYS A 400 15.76 -18.03 -0.41
CA CYS A 400 14.31 -17.95 -0.54
C CYS A 400 13.73 -19.18 -1.25
N THR A 401 12.54 -19.59 -0.82
CA THR A 401 11.84 -20.75 -1.39
C THR A 401 11.40 -20.46 -2.81
N ARG A 402 10.80 -19.29 -3.05
CA ARG A 402 10.38 -18.85 -4.37
C ARG A 402 11.35 -17.83 -4.95
N LYS A 403 12.31 -18.34 -5.72
CA LYS A 403 13.29 -17.53 -6.44
C LYS A 403 12.89 -17.34 -7.89
N MET A 404 12.93 -16.10 -8.35
CA MET A 404 12.74 -15.76 -9.77
C MET A 404 13.88 -16.32 -10.61
N ALA A 405 13.55 -16.91 -11.77
CA ALA A 405 14.51 -17.41 -12.73
C ALA A 405 14.23 -16.83 -14.11
N PHE A 406 15.24 -16.22 -14.73
CA PHE A 406 15.19 -15.79 -16.12
C PHE A 406 16.57 -15.99 -16.78
N PRO A 407 16.70 -16.81 -17.84
CA PRO A 407 18.00 -17.20 -18.39
C PRO A 407 18.87 -16.06 -18.94
N ASP A 408 18.26 -14.99 -19.45
CA ASP A 408 19.00 -13.88 -20.07
C ASP A 408 19.41 -12.80 -19.05
N LEU A 409 18.83 -12.82 -17.84
CA LEU A 409 19.36 -12.02 -16.73
C LEU A 409 20.65 -12.71 -16.28
N GLY A 410 21.78 -12.01 -16.40
CA GLY A 410 23.08 -12.52 -15.97
C GLY A 410 23.07 -13.04 -14.53
N ASN A 411 24.12 -13.78 -14.15
CA ASN A 411 24.18 -14.44 -12.85
C ASN A 411 23.73 -13.52 -11.70
N PRO A 412 22.75 -13.93 -10.86
CA PRO A 412 22.18 -13.09 -9.82
C PRO A 412 23.20 -12.54 -8.82
N THR A 413 24.44 -13.05 -8.82
CA THR A 413 25.55 -12.87 -7.85
C THR A 413 25.89 -11.45 -7.36
N GLN A 414 25.22 -10.40 -7.81
CA GLN A 414 25.39 -9.05 -7.28
C GLN A 414 24.35 -8.78 -6.17
N GLY A 415 24.81 -8.37 -4.99
CA GLY A 415 23.97 -7.97 -3.86
C GLY A 415 23.32 -9.12 -3.09
N ASN A 416 22.44 -8.76 -2.15
CA ASN A 416 21.74 -9.67 -1.22
C ASN A 416 20.60 -10.50 -1.84
N GLN A 417 20.39 -10.45 -3.17
CA GLN A 417 19.34 -11.18 -3.88
C GLN A 417 17.89 -10.78 -3.57
N ALA A 418 17.65 -9.65 -2.88
CA ALA A 418 16.30 -9.26 -2.44
C ALA A 418 15.27 -9.29 -3.58
N TRP A 419 15.59 -8.65 -4.70
CA TRP A 419 14.66 -8.49 -5.83
C TRP A 419 14.44 -9.78 -6.66
N TYR A 420 15.13 -10.87 -6.33
CA TYR A 420 14.87 -12.21 -6.87
C TYR A 420 13.95 -13.04 -5.97
N CYS A 421 13.70 -12.60 -4.74
CA CYS A 421 12.81 -13.27 -3.79
C CYS A 421 11.36 -12.90 -4.08
N LEU A 422 10.58 -13.84 -4.62
CA LEU A 422 9.16 -13.61 -4.92
C LEU A 422 8.33 -13.47 -3.65
N ASP A 423 8.71 -14.16 -2.56
CA ASP A 423 8.01 -14.05 -1.27
C ASP A 423 8.13 -12.64 -0.69
N LEU A 424 9.30 -11.99 -0.82
CA LEU A 424 9.50 -10.59 -0.47
C LEU A 424 8.60 -9.67 -1.31
N LEU A 425 8.62 -9.84 -2.64
CA LEU A 425 7.84 -9.00 -3.55
C LEU A 425 6.33 -9.14 -3.30
N GLU A 426 5.87 -10.34 -2.98
CA GLU A 426 4.47 -10.59 -2.62
C GLU A 426 4.06 -9.84 -1.35
N VAL A 427 4.85 -9.93 -0.29
CA VAL A 427 4.61 -9.19 0.95
C VAL A 427 4.63 -7.68 0.71
N LEU A 428 5.59 -7.16 -0.05
CA LEU A 428 5.63 -5.72 -0.38
C LEU A 428 4.38 -5.27 -1.17
N CYS A 429 3.91 -6.06 -2.13
CA CYS A 429 2.68 -5.77 -2.88
C CYS A 429 1.45 -5.76 -1.96
N GLN A 430 1.34 -6.75 -1.07
CA GLN A 430 0.24 -6.83 -0.10
C GLN A 430 0.27 -5.65 0.91
N LEU A 431 1.45 -5.30 1.43
CA LEU A 431 1.62 -4.16 2.34
C LEU A 431 1.23 -2.83 1.69
N ALA A 432 1.53 -2.66 0.40
CA ALA A 432 1.12 -1.46 -0.33
C ALA A 432 -0.40 -1.35 -0.46
N GLU A 433 -1.09 -2.47 -0.69
CA GLU A 433 -2.56 -2.53 -0.76
C GLU A 433 -3.23 -2.34 0.61
N LEU A 434 -2.52 -2.55 1.72
CA LEU A 434 -2.97 -2.29 3.08
C LEU A 434 -2.75 -0.85 3.57
N GLY A 435 -2.42 0.10 2.68
CA GLY A 435 -2.20 1.50 3.06
C GLY A 435 -0.74 1.89 3.27
N TYR A 436 0.21 0.95 3.23
CA TYR A 436 1.63 1.22 3.45
C TYR A 436 2.41 1.44 2.14
N ALA A 437 1.74 1.89 1.07
CA ALA A 437 2.36 2.12 -0.23
C ALA A 437 3.52 3.13 -0.18
N LYS A 438 3.45 4.19 0.65
CA LYS A 438 4.51 5.20 0.78
C LYS A 438 5.85 4.59 1.29
N PRO A 439 5.88 3.90 2.45
CA PRO A 439 7.07 3.16 2.89
C PRO A 439 7.58 2.14 1.87
N VAL A 440 6.69 1.36 1.25
CA VAL A 440 7.08 0.34 0.28
C VAL A 440 7.72 0.95 -0.96
N ARG A 441 7.17 2.04 -1.51
CA ARG A 441 7.76 2.76 -2.65
C ARG A 441 9.19 3.21 -2.37
N SER A 442 9.47 3.71 -1.16
CA SER A 442 10.83 4.10 -0.78
C SER A 442 11.83 2.94 -0.83
N MET A 443 11.39 1.70 -0.61
CA MET A 443 12.24 0.51 -0.77
C MET A 443 12.47 0.16 -2.24
N LEU A 444 11.52 0.50 -3.13
CA LEU A 444 11.59 0.25 -4.56
C LEU A 444 12.39 1.31 -5.34
N ASP A 445 12.75 2.44 -4.74
CA ASP A 445 13.57 3.48 -5.40
C ASP A 445 14.89 2.93 -5.96
N TYR A 446 15.57 2.07 -5.19
CA TYR A 446 16.82 1.44 -5.63
C TYR A 446 16.63 0.51 -6.84
N PRO A 447 15.77 -0.53 -6.79
CA PRO A 447 15.62 -1.43 -7.94
C PRO A 447 15.02 -0.75 -9.17
N LEU A 448 14.18 0.28 -9.03
CA LEU A 448 13.66 1.04 -10.17
C LEU A 448 14.76 1.75 -10.98
N ILE A 449 15.86 2.13 -10.32
CA ILE A 449 16.97 2.82 -10.97
C ILE A 449 18.05 1.83 -11.42
N HIS A 450 18.37 0.82 -10.60
CA HIS A 450 19.55 -0.01 -10.79
C HIS A 450 19.28 -1.35 -11.47
N CYS A 451 18.08 -1.90 -11.32
CA CYS A 451 17.70 -3.18 -11.93
C CYS A 451 16.19 -3.24 -12.26
N PRO A 452 15.66 -2.29 -13.05
CA PRO A 452 14.23 -2.17 -13.31
C PRO A 452 13.66 -3.41 -14.01
N GLU A 453 14.43 -4.08 -14.86
CA GLU A 453 14.04 -5.31 -15.56
C GLU A 453 13.82 -6.46 -14.57
N VAL A 454 14.71 -6.60 -13.58
CA VAL A 454 14.58 -7.62 -12.52
C VAL A 454 13.33 -7.35 -11.71
N LEU A 455 13.11 -6.09 -11.31
CA LEU A 455 11.92 -5.73 -10.54
C LEU A 455 10.63 -6.02 -11.32
N LEU A 456 10.55 -5.58 -12.58
CA LEU A 456 9.38 -5.81 -13.44
C LEU A 456 9.09 -7.31 -13.62
N LEU A 457 10.13 -8.11 -13.88
CA LEU A 457 10.00 -9.56 -13.98
C LEU A 457 9.52 -10.15 -12.65
N GLY A 458 10.05 -9.70 -11.52
CA GLY A 458 9.65 -10.19 -10.21
C GLY A 458 8.18 -9.93 -9.90
N VAL A 459 7.76 -8.67 -10.03
CA VAL A 459 6.36 -8.29 -9.79
C VAL A 459 5.41 -8.94 -10.79
N SER A 460 5.87 -9.33 -11.99
CA SER A 460 5.03 -10.05 -12.97
C SER A 460 4.59 -11.45 -12.49
N HIS A 461 5.35 -12.08 -11.58
CA HIS A 461 4.98 -13.37 -10.98
C HIS A 461 3.99 -13.23 -9.82
N ILE A 462 3.70 -12.00 -9.39
CA ILE A 462 2.85 -11.72 -8.22
C ILE A 462 1.49 -11.23 -8.70
N ASN A 463 0.42 -11.86 -8.22
CA ASN A 463 -0.94 -11.38 -8.41
C ASN A 463 -1.54 -11.09 -7.03
N THR A 464 -1.77 -9.81 -6.75
CA THR A 464 -2.48 -9.35 -5.54
C THR A 464 -3.90 -8.89 -5.91
N THR A 465 -4.65 -8.39 -4.92
CA THR A 465 -6.06 -8.01 -5.10
C THR A 465 -6.20 -6.88 -6.12
N TYR A 466 -5.31 -5.88 -6.05
CA TYR A 466 -5.36 -4.68 -6.89
C TYR A 466 -4.18 -4.54 -7.85
N ASN A 467 -3.13 -5.32 -7.66
CA ASN A 467 -1.89 -5.26 -8.43
C ASN A 467 -1.27 -3.85 -8.45
N LEU A 468 -1.43 -3.09 -7.37
CA LEU A 468 -1.08 -1.66 -7.31
C LEU A 468 0.38 -1.40 -7.71
N LEU A 469 1.32 -2.08 -7.06
CA LEU A 469 2.76 -1.92 -7.33
C LEU A 469 3.15 -2.51 -8.68
N GLN A 470 2.56 -3.64 -9.08
CA GLN A 470 2.81 -4.29 -10.35
C GLN A 470 2.53 -3.32 -11.50
N HIS A 471 1.39 -2.63 -11.43
CA HIS A 471 1.02 -1.63 -12.42
C HIS A 471 1.90 -0.38 -12.36
N GLU A 472 2.25 0.11 -11.17
CA GLU A 472 3.14 1.27 -11.02
C GLU A 472 4.53 1.00 -11.61
N VAL A 473 5.13 -0.14 -11.27
CA VAL A 473 6.41 -0.61 -11.83
C VAL A 473 6.29 -0.79 -13.34
N LEU A 474 5.21 -1.41 -13.83
CA LEU A 474 4.98 -1.60 -15.25
C LEU A 474 4.91 -0.27 -16.01
N SER A 475 4.10 0.69 -15.55
CA SER A 475 3.97 1.99 -16.22
C SER A 475 5.30 2.76 -16.25
N PHE A 476 6.16 2.58 -15.24
CA PHE A 476 7.49 3.18 -15.19
C PHE A 476 8.51 2.48 -16.12
N VAL A 477 8.61 1.16 -16.05
CA VAL A 477 9.68 0.38 -16.69
C VAL A 477 9.34 -0.02 -18.13
N PHE A 478 8.11 -0.44 -18.39
CA PHE A 478 7.71 -1.09 -19.64
C PHE A 478 7.91 -0.22 -20.89
N PRO A 479 7.60 1.09 -20.89
CA PRO A 479 7.78 1.93 -22.08
C PRO A 479 9.25 2.07 -22.50
N ALA A 480 10.17 2.20 -21.53
CA ALA A 480 11.60 2.29 -21.81
C ALA A 480 12.13 0.96 -22.36
N MET A 481 11.72 -0.15 -21.72
CA MET A 481 12.08 -1.50 -22.13
C MET A 481 11.57 -1.84 -23.54
N LEU A 482 10.32 -1.48 -23.87
CA LEU A 482 9.75 -1.72 -25.21
C LEU A 482 10.62 -1.13 -26.31
N LYS A 483 11.07 0.13 -26.14
CA LYS A 483 11.84 0.87 -27.16
C LYS A 483 13.20 0.23 -27.45
N ASP A 484 13.75 -0.51 -26.50
CA ASP A 484 15.02 -1.19 -26.67
C ASP A 484 14.82 -2.60 -27.24
N THR A 485 15.32 -2.79 -28.47
CA THR A 485 15.23 -4.06 -29.18
C THR A 485 15.92 -5.23 -28.47
N LEU A 486 16.87 -4.96 -27.57
CA LEU A 486 17.57 -5.99 -26.79
C LEU A 486 16.62 -6.69 -25.80
N HIS A 487 15.52 -6.05 -25.39
CA HIS A 487 14.56 -6.59 -24.42
C HIS A 487 13.42 -7.42 -25.06
N SER A 488 13.55 -7.81 -26.33
CA SER A 488 12.53 -8.61 -27.02
C SER A 488 12.25 -9.94 -26.31
N SER A 489 13.30 -10.62 -25.83
CA SER A 489 13.16 -11.89 -25.10
C SER A 489 12.49 -11.70 -23.75
N LEU A 490 12.70 -10.54 -23.12
CA LEU A 490 12.06 -10.17 -21.86
C LEU A 490 10.56 -9.96 -22.04
N VAL A 491 10.13 -9.23 -23.08
CA VAL A 491 8.69 -9.06 -23.39
C VAL A 491 8.04 -10.41 -23.73
N ASN A 492 8.75 -11.26 -24.48
CA ASN A 492 8.30 -12.63 -24.74
C ASN A 492 8.10 -13.41 -23.44
N TYR A 493 9.04 -13.30 -22.50
CA TYR A 493 8.92 -13.97 -21.20
C TYR A 493 7.76 -13.42 -20.38
N LEU A 494 7.59 -12.10 -20.30
CA LEU A 494 6.45 -11.46 -19.62
C LEU A 494 5.11 -11.94 -20.20
N TRP A 495 5.02 -12.08 -21.51
CA TRP A 495 3.80 -12.60 -22.16
C TRP A 495 3.43 -13.99 -21.66
N HIS A 496 4.42 -14.86 -21.42
CA HIS A 496 4.17 -16.23 -20.95
C HIS A 496 3.90 -16.30 -19.45
N VAL A 497 4.55 -15.46 -18.64
CA VAL A 497 4.35 -15.44 -17.19
C VAL A 497 3.06 -14.73 -16.80
N ASN A 498 2.84 -13.54 -17.36
CA ASN A 498 1.68 -12.72 -17.06
C ASN A 498 1.18 -11.98 -18.31
N PRO A 499 0.36 -12.66 -19.13
CA PRO A 499 -0.24 -12.07 -20.32
C PRO A 499 -1.06 -10.80 -20.01
N CYS A 500 -1.78 -10.78 -18.88
CA CYS A 500 -2.61 -9.64 -18.49
C CYS A 500 -1.77 -8.39 -18.23
N LEU A 501 -0.69 -8.54 -17.45
CA LEU A 501 0.24 -7.45 -17.17
C LEU A 501 0.96 -6.97 -18.46
N THR A 502 1.26 -7.90 -19.37
CA THR A 502 1.88 -7.56 -20.66
C THR A 502 0.92 -6.77 -21.57
N LEU A 503 -0.35 -7.19 -21.67
CA LEU A 503 -1.38 -6.46 -22.41
C LEU A 503 -1.60 -5.06 -21.84
N ARG A 504 -1.64 -4.95 -20.51
CA ARG A 504 -1.67 -3.67 -19.82
C ARG A 504 -0.49 -2.78 -20.22
N GLY A 505 0.72 -3.32 -20.26
CA GLY A 505 1.91 -2.57 -20.63
C GLY A 505 1.82 -2.02 -22.06
N PHE A 506 1.30 -2.82 -23.00
CA PHE A 506 1.06 -2.36 -24.37
C PHE A 506 0.02 -1.24 -24.42
N VAL A 507 -1.07 -1.36 -23.65
CA VAL A 507 -2.11 -0.35 -23.56
C VAL A 507 -1.56 0.93 -22.93
N ASP A 508 -0.84 0.87 -21.81
CA ASP A 508 -0.34 2.07 -21.12
C ASP A 508 0.70 2.82 -21.97
N ALA A 509 1.55 2.10 -22.71
CA ALA A 509 2.59 2.68 -23.55
C ALA A 509 2.09 3.24 -24.90
N HIS A 510 0.82 3.02 -25.26
CA HIS A 510 0.30 3.27 -26.61
C HIS A 510 0.29 4.75 -27.05
N SER A 511 0.38 5.68 -26.10
CA SER A 511 0.45 7.12 -26.39
C SER A 511 1.72 7.48 -27.17
N ASP A 512 2.80 6.73 -26.97
CA ASP A 512 4.04 6.86 -27.72
C ASP A 512 4.01 6.03 -29.01
N MET A 513 4.18 6.70 -30.16
CA MET A 513 4.18 6.05 -31.47
C MET A 513 5.30 5.01 -31.62
N SER A 514 6.46 5.22 -31.02
CA SER A 514 7.57 4.26 -31.06
C SER A 514 7.21 2.97 -30.33
N CYS A 515 6.60 3.07 -29.16
CA CYS A 515 6.08 1.92 -28.41
C CYS A 515 4.96 1.20 -29.17
N LEU A 516 4.06 1.94 -29.83
CA LEU A 516 2.99 1.35 -30.63
C LEU A 516 3.52 0.55 -31.83
N LEU A 517 4.46 1.10 -32.59
CA LEU A 517 5.13 0.40 -33.70
C LEU A 517 5.82 -0.86 -33.19
N ARG A 518 6.53 -0.73 -32.07
CA ARG A 518 7.28 -1.82 -31.47
C ARG A 518 6.38 -2.93 -30.91
N THR A 519 5.24 -2.55 -30.35
CA THR A 519 4.19 -3.50 -29.93
C THR A 519 3.72 -4.34 -31.11
N VAL A 520 3.48 -3.72 -32.27
CA VAL A 520 3.05 -4.43 -33.49
C VAL A 520 4.13 -5.39 -33.99
N GLU A 521 5.41 -5.00 -33.97
CA GLU A 521 6.53 -5.88 -34.31
C GLU A 521 6.56 -7.11 -33.39
N ILE A 522 6.49 -6.91 -32.07
CA ILE A 522 6.46 -7.99 -31.08
C ILE A 522 5.23 -8.88 -31.28
N CYS A 523 4.07 -8.30 -31.60
CA CYS A 523 2.85 -9.07 -31.88
C CYS A 523 3.01 -9.99 -33.09
N TYR A 524 3.73 -9.54 -34.13
CA TYR A 524 4.05 -10.37 -35.29
C TYR A 524 5.07 -11.46 -34.95
N ASP A 525 6.14 -11.11 -34.22
CA ASP A 525 7.21 -12.04 -33.83
C ASP A 525 6.66 -13.17 -32.94
N LEU A 526 5.81 -12.82 -31.98
CA LEU A 526 5.17 -13.78 -31.06
C LEU A 526 3.92 -14.43 -31.64
N LYS A 527 3.42 -13.96 -32.80
CA LYS A 527 2.16 -14.40 -33.42
C LYS A 527 0.93 -14.25 -32.52
N ILE A 528 0.89 -13.16 -31.74
CA ILE A 528 -0.18 -12.86 -30.78
C ILE A 528 -1.10 -11.72 -31.23
N LEU A 529 -0.92 -11.19 -32.44
CA LEU A 529 -1.67 -10.01 -32.92
C LEU A 529 -3.19 -10.16 -32.77
N SER A 530 -3.77 -11.30 -33.16
CA SER A 530 -5.22 -11.53 -33.02
C SER A 530 -5.64 -11.49 -31.55
N THR A 531 -4.91 -12.17 -30.67
CA THR A 531 -5.18 -12.19 -29.23
C THR A 531 -5.11 -10.78 -28.66
N VAL A 532 -4.11 -9.98 -29.01
CA VAL A 532 -4.00 -8.58 -28.55
C VAL A 532 -5.19 -7.74 -29.02
N LEU A 533 -5.61 -7.88 -30.28
CA LEU A 533 -6.78 -7.17 -30.82
C LEU A 533 -8.11 -7.63 -30.22
N ASP A 534 -8.16 -8.86 -29.69
CA ASP A 534 -9.36 -9.43 -29.09
C ASP A 534 -9.48 -9.16 -27.59
N SER A 535 -8.35 -9.08 -26.90
CA SER A 535 -8.30 -8.99 -25.44
C SER A 535 -8.19 -7.56 -24.91
N THR A 536 -7.98 -6.53 -25.75
CA THR A 536 -7.68 -5.16 -25.31
C THR A 536 -8.78 -4.14 -25.63
N PRO A 537 -8.79 -2.94 -25.00
CA PRO A 537 -9.79 -1.92 -25.26
C PRO A 537 -9.90 -1.53 -26.74
N PHE A 538 -11.12 -1.30 -27.21
CA PHE A 538 -11.41 -1.06 -28.63
C PHE A 538 -10.60 0.08 -29.25
N THR A 539 -10.44 1.20 -28.52
CA THR A 539 -9.63 2.36 -28.96
C THR A 539 -8.17 1.97 -29.22
N PHE A 540 -7.58 1.18 -28.31
CA PHE A 540 -6.21 0.70 -28.47
C PHE A 540 -6.12 -0.31 -29.62
N SER A 541 -7.05 -1.27 -29.68
CA SER A 541 -7.12 -2.27 -30.75
C SER A 541 -7.21 -1.64 -32.14
N ILE A 542 -8.00 -0.58 -32.33
CA ILE A 542 -8.04 0.16 -33.60
C ILE A 542 -6.65 0.72 -33.95
N ARG A 543 -5.97 1.36 -33.00
CA ARG A 543 -4.64 1.95 -33.24
C ARG A 543 -3.63 0.86 -33.64
N VAL A 544 -3.59 -0.26 -32.91
CA VAL A 544 -2.76 -1.42 -33.26
C VAL A 544 -3.11 -1.96 -34.65
N ALA A 545 -4.40 -2.16 -34.96
CA ALA A 545 -4.86 -2.68 -36.25
C ALA A 545 -4.49 -1.76 -37.42
N THR A 546 -4.65 -0.44 -37.26
CA THR A 546 -4.26 0.52 -38.32
C THR A 546 -2.77 0.47 -38.65
N VAL A 547 -1.93 0.29 -37.63
CA VAL A 547 -0.48 0.15 -37.80
C VAL A 547 -0.12 -1.23 -38.36
N ALA A 548 -0.72 -2.30 -37.84
CA ALA A 548 -0.47 -3.68 -38.26
C ALA A 548 -0.89 -3.92 -39.72
N PHE A 549 -2.05 -3.41 -40.12
CA PHE A 549 -2.61 -3.59 -41.46
C PHE A 549 -2.29 -2.43 -42.42
N ARG A 550 -1.32 -1.57 -42.10
CA ARG A 550 -0.95 -0.40 -42.93
C ARG A 550 -0.65 -0.71 -44.41
N LYS A 551 -0.27 -1.96 -44.73
CA LYS A 551 0.02 -2.43 -46.10
C LYS A 551 -1.14 -3.21 -46.73
N ASP A 552 -2.12 -3.65 -45.96
CA ASP A 552 -3.25 -4.47 -46.41
C ASP A 552 -4.57 -3.95 -45.84
N HIS A 553 -5.10 -2.93 -46.50
CA HIS A 553 -6.34 -2.25 -46.10
C HIS A 553 -7.56 -3.18 -46.10
N SER A 554 -7.53 -4.28 -46.85
CA SER A 554 -8.63 -5.24 -46.91
C SER A 554 -8.81 -6.01 -45.59
N ASN A 555 -7.71 -6.33 -44.91
CA ASN A 555 -7.75 -6.98 -43.59
C ASN A 555 -8.26 -6.05 -42.51
N LEU A 556 -7.93 -4.75 -42.57
CA LEU A 556 -8.45 -3.76 -41.63
C LEU A 556 -9.97 -3.59 -41.77
N GLU A 557 -10.47 -3.46 -43.00
CA GLU A 557 -11.90 -3.32 -43.27
C GLU A 557 -12.68 -4.55 -42.80
N LYS A 558 -12.16 -5.74 -43.09
CA LYS A 558 -12.74 -7.00 -42.63
C LYS A 558 -12.80 -7.09 -41.10
N TRP A 559 -11.67 -6.85 -40.42
CA TRP A 559 -11.59 -6.91 -38.96
C TRP A 559 -12.52 -5.89 -38.27
N LEU A 560 -12.57 -4.65 -38.78
CA LEU A 560 -13.48 -3.62 -38.25
C LEU A 560 -14.95 -4.04 -38.41
N THR A 561 -15.32 -4.59 -39.56
CA THR A 561 -16.68 -5.05 -39.83
C THR A 561 -17.08 -6.18 -38.88
N GLU A 562 -16.19 -7.16 -38.68
CA GLU A 562 -16.40 -8.28 -37.75
C GLU A 562 -16.56 -7.79 -36.30
N LYS A 563 -15.68 -6.89 -35.83
CA LYS A 563 -15.74 -6.33 -34.47
C LYS A 563 -16.99 -5.48 -34.21
N LEU A 564 -17.37 -4.62 -35.15
CA LEU A 564 -18.58 -3.80 -35.02
C LEU A 564 -19.86 -4.64 -35.04
N THR A 565 -19.87 -5.74 -35.79
CA THR A 565 -21.00 -6.68 -35.82
C THR A 565 -21.12 -7.44 -34.50
N ALA A 566 -20.00 -7.94 -33.96
CA ALA A 566 -19.97 -8.61 -32.66
C ALA A 566 -20.38 -7.70 -31.49
N GLN A 567 -20.01 -6.41 -31.53
CA GLN A 567 -20.46 -5.45 -30.53
C GLN A 567 -21.94 -5.08 -30.67
N ARG A 568 -22.50 -5.06 -31.90
CA ARG A 568 -23.92 -4.78 -32.11
C ARG A 568 -24.83 -5.85 -31.51
N GLU A 569 -24.40 -7.11 -31.48
CA GLU A 569 -25.18 -8.21 -30.86
C GLU A 569 -25.26 -8.10 -29.33
N THR A 570 -24.31 -7.40 -28.69
CA THR A 570 -24.31 -7.18 -27.23
C THR A 570 -25.26 -6.06 -26.77
N PHE A 571 -25.77 -5.23 -27.68
CA PHE A 571 -26.70 -4.13 -27.38
C PHE A 571 -28.20 -4.50 -27.55
N PHE A 572 -28.53 -5.76 -27.84
CA PHE A 572 -29.91 -6.23 -28.03
C PHE A 572 -30.44 -7.07 -26.86
#